data_AF-A0A3A8IRH9-F1
#
_entry.id   AF-A0A3A8IRH9-F1
#
_cell.length_a   1.000
_cell.length_b   1.000
_cell.length_c   1.000
_cell.angle_alpha   90.00
_cell.angle_beta   90.00
_cell.angle_gamma   90.00
#
_symmetry.space_group_name_H-M   'P 1'
#
loop_
_entity.id
_entity.type
_entity.pdbx_description
1 polymer ?
#
loop_
_entity_poly.entity_id
_entity_poly.type
_entity_poly.pdbx_seq_one_letter_code
_entity_poly.pdbx_strand_id
1 'polypeptide(L)'
;MNAPPRIRVHARNGAVVLQEGICISFYMHRSHQKLGPSVLRALDVYLEAVGSDVLTWYPDMEGDWQELTAEAWAGQRTALREERAPRLQWTGSPSGVADHEFNYRGQDLGALSEEDAACAVCAISCWLPTAFLERHGPARVQRLASELATILPFDSGHAGLAFHALSQLSGVRERLEQERILYPGMDVPDEDASRYLGTRVRGIHWMNFLGPPVLGELGGAEALRARLTHPGTTVQPLGKDRAVITLGDAPDAGDTSQGNVLPAYRELARLLEPWLTSREATRPFRENEALRRWERRFLD
;
A
#
# COMPACT_ATOMS: atom_id res chain seq x y z
N MET A 1 16.71 13.96 -9.72
CA MET A 1 15.99 12.86 -9.03
C MET A 1 16.89 12.39 -7.91
N ASN A 2 16.43 12.42 -6.66
CA ASN A 2 17.18 11.81 -5.57
C ASN A 2 17.03 10.29 -5.69
N ALA A 3 18.13 9.56 -5.58
CA ALA A 3 18.06 8.11 -5.53
C ALA A 3 17.29 7.68 -4.26
N PRO A 4 16.48 6.61 -4.32
CA PRO A 4 15.88 6.06 -3.11
C PRO A 4 16.96 5.71 -2.07
N PRO A 5 16.68 5.89 -0.77
CA PRO A 5 17.62 5.47 0.27
C PRO A 5 17.83 3.96 0.20
N ARG A 6 19.08 3.52 0.42
CA ARG A 6 19.44 2.09 0.46
C ARG A 6 19.43 1.60 1.88
N ILE A 7 18.42 0.80 2.21
CA ILE A 7 18.15 0.35 3.57
C ILE A 7 18.05 -1.16 3.48
N ARG A 8 19.03 -1.88 4.03
CA ARG A 8 18.98 -3.33 4.06
C ARG A 8 19.58 -3.84 5.37
N VAL A 9 18.80 -4.62 6.10
CA VAL A 9 19.19 -5.21 7.38
C VAL A 9 19.07 -6.71 7.29
N HIS A 10 20.12 -7.41 7.71
CA HIS A 10 20.17 -8.86 7.74
C HIS A 10 20.09 -9.37 9.18
N ALA A 11 19.35 -10.46 9.38
CA ALA A 11 19.44 -11.27 10.58
C ALA A 11 20.76 -12.08 10.59
N ARG A 12 21.06 -12.69 11.74
CA ARG A 12 22.29 -13.50 11.92
C ARG A 12 22.38 -14.70 10.96
N ASN A 13 21.25 -15.22 10.52
CA ASN A 13 21.16 -16.31 9.55
C ASN A 13 21.26 -15.84 8.08
N GLY A 14 21.51 -14.55 7.84
CA GLY A 14 21.63 -13.97 6.50
C GLY A 14 20.31 -13.50 5.88
N ALA A 15 19.16 -13.88 6.44
CA ALA A 15 17.86 -13.44 5.93
C ALA A 15 17.70 -11.92 6.00
N VAL A 16 17.16 -11.30 4.96
CA VAL A 16 16.84 -9.87 4.97
C VAL A 16 15.60 -9.67 5.84
N VAL A 17 15.65 -8.78 6.82
CA VAL A 17 14.54 -8.56 7.77
C VAL A 17 13.95 -7.15 7.70
N LEU A 18 14.65 -6.23 7.03
CA LEU A 18 14.17 -4.91 6.66
C LEU A 18 14.83 -4.54 5.34
N GLN A 19 14.04 -4.09 4.37
CA GLN A 19 14.55 -3.46 3.17
C GLN A 19 13.69 -2.31 2.64
N GLU A 20 14.25 -1.46 1.79
CA GLU A 20 13.45 -0.53 1.00
C GLU A 20 12.74 -1.25 -0.16
N GLY A 21 11.58 -0.75 -0.54
CA GLY A 21 10.85 -1.21 -1.71
C GLY A 21 9.84 -0.18 -2.19
N ILE A 22 9.03 -0.59 -3.16
CA ILE A 22 7.83 0.13 -3.57
C ILE A 22 6.64 -0.74 -3.21
N CYS A 23 5.65 -0.12 -2.58
CA CYS A 23 4.38 -0.78 -2.31
C CYS A 23 3.27 -0.04 -3.07
N ILE A 24 2.43 -0.80 -3.78
CA ILE A 24 1.18 -0.33 -4.38
C ILE A 24 0.05 -1.00 -3.61
N SER A 25 -0.87 -0.23 -3.04
CA SER A 25 -1.97 -0.74 -2.22
C SER A 25 -3.32 -0.15 -2.62
N PHE A 26 -4.37 -0.96 -2.58
CA PHE A 26 -5.75 -0.51 -2.77
C PHE A 26 -6.66 -1.09 -1.69
N TYR A 27 -7.67 -0.30 -1.32
CA TYR A 27 -8.63 -0.59 -0.29
C TYR A 27 -10.05 -0.46 -0.84
N MET A 28 -10.86 -1.48 -0.60
CA MET A 28 -12.18 -1.64 -1.20
C MET A 28 -13.19 -2.02 -0.13
N HIS A 29 -14.08 -1.10 0.21
CA HIS A 29 -15.17 -1.27 1.16
C HIS A 29 -16.34 -2.05 0.52
N ARG A 30 -16.05 -3.29 0.10
CA ARG A 30 -16.97 -4.23 -0.53
C ARG A 30 -16.61 -5.64 -0.07
N SER A 31 -17.59 -6.53 0.06
CA SER A 31 -17.30 -7.93 0.33
C SER A 31 -16.55 -8.60 -0.81
N HIS A 32 -15.66 -9.53 -0.48
CA HIS A 32 -14.79 -10.23 -1.41
C HIS A 32 -15.55 -10.91 -2.57
N GLN A 33 -16.77 -11.40 -2.33
CA GLN A 33 -17.58 -12.06 -3.36
C GLN A 33 -17.87 -11.16 -4.57
N LYS A 34 -17.80 -9.83 -4.40
CA LYS A 34 -17.92 -8.85 -5.51
C LYS A 34 -16.59 -8.50 -6.18
N LEU A 35 -15.47 -8.94 -5.61
CA LEU A 35 -14.11 -8.52 -5.96
C LEU A 35 -13.24 -9.63 -6.55
N GLY A 36 -13.53 -10.90 -6.25
CA GLY A 36 -12.71 -12.05 -6.68
C GLY A 36 -12.20 -11.99 -8.13
N PRO A 37 -13.07 -11.79 -9.13
CA PRO A 37 -12.64 -11.65 -10.53
C PRO A 37 -11.69 -10.47 -10.79
N SER A 38 -11.94 -9.31 -10.17
CA SER A 38 -11.06 -8.13 -10.30
C SER A 38 -9.71 -8.36 -9.61
N VAL A 39 -9.69 -9.08 -8.48
CA VAL A 39 -8.45 -9.41 -7.75
C VAL A 39 -7.59 -10.38 -8.56
N LEU A 40 -8.19 -11.42 -9.16
CA LEU A 40 -7.47 -12.33 -10.06
C LEU A 40 -6.86 -11.58 -11.24
N ARG A 41 -7.62 -10.65 -11.84
CA ARG A 41 -7.13 -9.86 -12.96
C ARG A 41 -6.03 -8.86 -12.54
N ALA A 42 -6.10 -8.33 -11.33
CA ALA A 42 -5.04 -7.49 -10.76
C ALA A 42 -3.75 -8.29 -10.52
N LEU A 43 -3.86 -9.54 -10.06
CA LEU A 43 -2.72 -10.46 -9.96
C LEU A 43 -2.09 -10.71 -11.34
N ASP A 44 -2.90 -10.99 -12.36
CA ASP A 44 -2.40 -11.23 -13.72
C ASP A 44 -1.62 -10.00 -14.23
N VAL A 45 -2.16 -8.78 -14.06
CA VAL A 45 -1.46 -7.52 -14.42
C VAL A 45 -0.16 -7.32 -13.66
N TYR A 46 -0.15 -7.64 -12.35
CA TYR A 46 1.09 -7.58 -11.57
C TYR A 46 2.14 -8.54 -12.16
N LEU A 47 1.79 -9.81 -12.35
CA LEU A 47 2.70 -10.83 -12.88
C LEU A 47 3.18 -10.52 -14.31
N GLU A 48 2.32 -9.96 -15.17
CA GLU A 48 2.73 -9.48 -16.50
C GLU A 48 3.77 -8.36 -16.42
N ALA A 49 3.71 -7.53 -15.37
CA ALA A 49 4.62 -6.41 -15.19
C ALA A 49 5.98 -6.82 -14.60
N VAL A 50 6.02 -7.82 -13.72
CA VAL A 50 7.22 -8.21 -12.96
C VAL A 50 7.85 -9.55 -13.38
N GLY A 51 7.13 -10.37 -14.14
CA GLY A 51 7.51 -11.75 -14.47
C GLY A 51 6.65 -12.76 -13.71
N SER A 52 6.29 -13.85 -14.38
CA SER A 52 5.42 -14.90 -13.81
C SER A 52 6.12 -15.80 -12.79
N ASP A 53 7.44 -15.74 -12.72
CA ASP A 53 8.33 -16.60 -11.94
C ASP A 53 8.86 -15.92 -10.66
N VAL A 54 8.45 -14.69 -10.38
CA VAL A 54 8.91 -13.94 -9.19
C VAL A 54 8.15 -14.26 -7.91
N LEU A 55 6.97 -14.89 -8.01
CA LEU A 55 6.17 -15.35 -6.88
C LEU A 55 6.20 -16.87 -6.84
N THR A 56 6.92 -17.44 -5.89
CA THR A 56 7.23 -18.88 -5.85
C THR A 56 6.88 -19.55 -4.53
N TRP A 57 6.42 -18.80 -3.53
CA TRP A 57 6.09 -19.31 -2.20
C TRP A 57 4.77 -18.78 -1.69
N TYR A 58 4.09 -19.58 -0.88
CA TYR A 58 2.86 -19.20 -0.17
C TYR A 58 2.82 -19.89 1.21
N PRO A 59 2.17 -19.30 2.22
CA PRO A 59 1.98 -19.99 3.48
C PRO A 59 0.80 -20.97 3.36
N ASP A 60 0.97 -22.18 3.90
CA ASP A 60 -0.15 -23.09 4.10
C ASP A 60 -1.04 -22.65 5.28
N MET A 61 -2.01 -23.51 5.65
CA MET A 61 -2.96 -23.22 6.72
C MET A 61 -2.33 -23.19 8.12
N GLU A 62 -1.15 -23.79 8.29
CA GLU A 62 -0.36 -23.77 9.52
C GLU A 62 0.59 -22.56 9.56
N GLY A 63 0.76 -21.90 8.41
CA GLY A 63 1.64 -20.75 8.24
C GLY A 63 3.04 -21.11 7.76
N ASP A 64 3.27 -22.38 7.40
CA ASP A 64 4.55 -22.85 6.87
C ASP A 64 4.65 -22.53 5.38
N TRP A 65 5.84 -22.11 4.96
CA TRP A 65 6.09 -21.75 3.55
C TRP A 65 6.18 -22.98 2.66
N GLN A 66 5.33 -23.02 1.64
CA GLN A 66 5.29 -24.06 0.62
C GLN A 66 5.62 -23.47 -0.75
N GLU A 67 6.24 -24.28 -1.61
CA GLU A 67 6.48 -23.89 -3.01
C GLU A 67 5.16 -23.77 -3.78
N LEU A 68 5.03 -22.70 -4.56
CA LEU A 68 3.86 -22.39 -5.35
C LEU A 68 3.89 -23.16 -6.68
N THR A 69 3.64 -24.47 -6.60
CA THR A 69 3.54 -25.37 -7.75
C THR A 69 2.34 -25.01 -8.65
N ALA A 70 2.26 -25.61 -9.85
CA ALA A 70 1.11 -25.40 -10.74
C ALA A 70 -0.23 -25.82 -10.10
N GLU A 71 -0.23 -26.88 -9.29
CA GLU A 71 -1.40 -27.33 -8.54
C GLU A 71 -1.75 -26.33 -7.44
N ALA A 72 -0.77 -25.86 -6.67
CA ALA A 72 -0.97 -24.84 -5.65
C ALA A 72 -1.51 -23.54 -6.26
N TRP A 73 -0.98 -23.11 -7.41
CA TRP A 73 -1.52 -21.97 -8.17
C TRP A 73 -3.00 -22.13 -8.51
N ALA A 74 -3.40 -23.31 -8.98
CA ALA A 74 -4.80 -23.59 -9.30
C ALA A 74 -5.68 -23.53 -8.04
N GLY A 75 -5.25 -24.16 -6.94
CA GLY A 75 -5.96 -24.13 -5.66
C GLY A 75 -6.13 -22.72 -5.09
N GLN A 76 -5.06 -21.93 -5.10
CA GLN A 76 -5.05 -20.54 -4.65
C GLN A 76 -5.97 -19.64 -5.50
N ARG A 77 -6.00 -19.85 -6.82
CA ARG A 77 -6.95 -19.15 -7.71
C ARG A 77 -8.40 -19.59 -7.51
N THR A 78 -8.63 -20.84 -7.14
CA THR A 78 -9.97 -21.35 -6.77
C THR A 78 -10.42 -20.76 -5.43
N ALA A 79 -9.53 -20.63 -4.45
CA ALA A 79 -9.81 -19.97 -3.18
C ALA A 79 -10.32 -18.52 -3.38
N LEU A 80 -9.70 -17.75 -4.29
CA LEU A 80 -10.17 -16.41 -4.68
C LEU A 80 -11.56 -16.36 -5.33
N ARG A 81 -12.10 -17.49 -5.78
CA ARG A 81 -13.42 -17.57 -6.41
C ARG A 81 -14.48 -18.08 -5.46
N GLU A 82 -14.11 -19.01 -4.59
CA GLU A 82 -15.05 -19.81 -3.81
C GLU A 82 -15.09 -19.40 -2.33
N GLU A 83 -13.98 -18.92 -1.76
CA GLU A 83 -13.96 -18.52 -0.37
C GLU A 83 -14.70 -17.20 -0.12
N ARG A 84 -15.18 -17.02 1.10
CA ARG A 84 -15.94 -15.81 1.48
C ARG A 84 -15.03 -14.65 1.89
N ALA A 85 -13.86 -14.95 2.46
CA ALA A 85 -12.90 -13.96 2.96
C ALA A 85 -11.46 -14.51 2.90
N PRO A 86 -10.95 -14.85 1.69
CA PRO A 86 -9.65 -15.47 1.55
C PRO A 86 -8.53 -14.53 2.00
N ARG A 87 -7.46 -15.11 2.52
CA ARG A 87 -6.21 -14.42 2.84
C ARG A 87 -5.10 -15.10 2.08
N LEU A 88 -4.39 -14.32 1.28
CA LEU A 88 -3.41 -14.83 0.35
C LEU A 88 -2.16 -14.00 0.48
N GLN A 89 -1.04 -14.70 0.49
CA GLN A 89 0.29 -14.12 0.47
C GLN A 89 1.12 -14.97 -0.48
N TRP A 90 1.60 -14.34 -1.54
CA TRP A 90 2.52 -14.95 -2.49
C TRP A 90 3.80 -14.13 -2.50
N THR A 91 4.94 -14.79 -2.33
CA THR A 91 6.23 -14.14 -2.15
C THR A 91 7.33 -14.81 -2.97
N GLY A 92 8.37 -14.04 -3.31
CA GLY A 92 9.54 -14.57 -4.01
C GLY A 92 10.55 -15.30 -3.13
N SER A 93 10.42 -15.23 -1.80
CA SER A 93 11.33 -15.89 -0.86
C SER A 93 10.58 -16.38 0.38
N PRO A 94 10.83 -17.62 0.85
CA PRO A 94 10.25 -18.13 2.10
C PRO A 94 11.01 -17.64 3.33
N SER A 95 12.10 -16.88 3.13
CA SER A 95 12.97 -16.40 4.19
C SER A 95 13.09 -14.89 4.14
N GLY A 96 12.79 -14.25 5.28
CA GLY A 96 12.91 -12.80 5.41
C GLY A 96 11.84 -12.04 4.65
N VAL A 97 12.14 -10.79 4.32
CA VAL A 97 11.35 -9.96 3.40
C VAL A 97 11.82 -10.19 1.96
N ALA A 98 10.88 -10.35 1.04
CA ALA A 98 11.17 -10.57 -0.37
C ALA A 98 11.16 -9.27 -1.18
N ASP A 99 11.78 -9.32 -2.36
CA ASP A 99 11.76 -8.23 -3.35
C ASP A 99 10.38 -8.09 -4.01
N HIS A 100 9.71 -9.21 -4.23
CA HIS A 100 8.38 -9.31 -4.82
C HIS A 100 7.44 -10.04 -3.88
N GLU A 101 6.27 -9.45 -3.67
CA GLU A 101 5.22 -10.02 -2.84
C GLU A 101 3.86 -9.47 -3.31
N PHE A 102 2.86 -10.33 -3.26
CA PHE A 102 1.48 -9.99 -3.53
C PHE A 102 0.63 -10.48 -2.36
N ASN A 103 -0.05 -9.56 -1.69
CA ASN A 103 -0.95 -9.86 -0.61
C ASN A 103 -2.37 -9.49 -0.97
N TYR A 104 -3.30 -10.35 -0.58
CA TYR A 104 -4.72 -10.05 -0.62
C TYR A 104 -5.41 -10.45 0.68
N ARG A 105 -6.23 -9.54 1.18
CA ARG A 105 -7.07 -9.76 2.36
C ARG A 105 -8.52 -9.49 1.99
N GLY A 106 -9.28 -10.56 1.79
CA GLY A 106 -10.72 -10.51 1.60
C GLY A 106 -11.46 -10.30 2.91
N GLN A 107 -12.62 -9.65 2.82
CA GLN A 107 -13.58 -9.50 3.92
C GLN A 107 -14.95 -9.93 3.45
N ASP A 108 -15.71 -10.57 4.34
CA ASP A 108 -17.14 -10.74 4.14
C ASP A 108 -17.90 -9.78 5.04
N LEU A 109 -18.20 -8.57 4.52
CA LEU A 109 -18.86 -7.53 5.30
C LEU A 109 -20.24 -7.97 5.81
N GLY A 110 -20.91 -8.91 5.13
CA GLY A 110 -22.21 -9.42 5.55
C GLY A 110 -22.14 -10.41 6.70
N ALA A 111 -20.94 -10.91 7.04
CA ALA A 111 -20.70 -11.79 8.18
C ALA A 111 -20.22 -11.04 9.43
N LEU A 112 -19.97 -9.73 9.31
CA LEU A 112 -19.50 -8.87 10.39
C LEU A 112 -20.67 -8.18 11.11
N SER A 113 -20.40 -7.67 12.32
CA SER A 113 -21.30 -6.72 12.98
C SER A 113 -21.40 -5.43 12.15
N GLU A 114 -22.45 -4.63 12.34
CA GLU A 114 -22.60 -3.37 11.60
C GLU A 114 -21.42 -2.41 11.83
N GLU A 115 -20.93 -2.34 13.06
CA GLU A 115 -19.77 -1.51 13.44
C GLU A 115 -18.47 -1.99 12.77
N ASP A 116 -18.20 -3.29 12.81
CA ASP A 116 -17.02 -3.87 12.14
C ASP A 116 -17.12 -3.75 10.62
N ALA A 117 -18.32 -3.98 10.07
CA ALA A 117 -18.58 -3.90 8.65
C ALA A 117 -18.33 -2.50 8.10
N ALA A 118 -18.66 -1.43 8.85
CA ALA A 118 -18.45 -0.05 8.45
C ALA A 118 -16.96 0.34 8.31
N CYS A 119 -16.07 -0.35 9.01
CA CYS A 119 -14.65 -0.05 9.03
C CYS A 119 -13.79 -1.08 8.28
N ALA A 120 -14.31 -2.28 8.05
CA ALA A 120 -13.61 -3.33 7.31
C ALA A 120 -13.56 -3.05 5.81
N VAL A 121 -12.44 -3.42 5.18
CA VAL A 121 -12.23 -3.34 3.73
C VAL A 121 -11.47 -4.56 3.23
N CYS A 122 -11.74 -4.97 2.00
CA CYS A 122 -10.80 -5.82 1.28
C CYS A 122 -9.56 -4.99 0.93
N ALA A 123 -8.37 -5.59 1.02
CA ALA A 123 -7.11 -4.92 0.74
C ALA A 123 -6.22 -5.77 -0.17
N ILE A 124 -5.50 -5.10 -1.06
CA ILE A 124 -4.44 -5.69 -1.88
C ILE A 124 -3.17 -4.87 -1.68
N SER A 125 -2.02 -5.53 -1.60
CA SER A 125 -0.71 -4.87 -1.71
C SER A 125 0.22 -5.64 -2.63
N CYS A 126 0.94 -4.91 -3.48
CA CYS A 126 1.90 -5.43 -4.43
C CYS A 126 3.26 -4.78 -4.16
N TRP A 127 4.29 -5.60 -3.99
CA TRP A 127 5.65 -5.16 -3.69
C TRP A 127 6.55 -5.26 -4.91
N LEU A 128 7.44 -4.28 -5.06
CA LEU A 128 8.48 -4.23 -6.09
C LEU A 128 9.79 -3.81 -5.43
N PRO A 129 10.95 -4.32 -5.89
CA PRO A 129 12.23 -3.79 -5.44
C PRO A 129 12.45 -2.39 -6.02
N THR A 130 13.20 -1.53 -5.33
CA THR A 130 13.63 -0.23 -5.87
C THR A 130 14.46 -0.37 -7.14
N ALA A 131 15.13 -1.52 -7.33
CA ALA A 131 15.80 -1.87 -8.58
C ALA A 131 14.85 -1.88 -9.80
N PHE A 132 13.56 -2.18 -9.61
CA PHE A 132 12.56 -2.11 -10.67
C PHE A 132 12.31 -0.64 -11.10
N LEU A 133 12.22 0.28 -10.14
CA LEU A 133 12.11 1.72 -10.39
C LEU A 133 13.34 2.27 -11.09
N GLU A 134 14.53 1.88 -10.66
CA GLU A 134 15.79 2.36 -11.24
C GLU A 134 15.98 1.85 -12.68
N ARG A 135 15.62 0.59 -12.92
CA ARG A 135 15.76 -0.05 -14.24
C ARG A 135 14.73 0.46 -15.25
N HIS A 136 13.47 0.61 -14.84
CA HIS A 136 12.35 0.89 -15.75
C HIS A 136 11.83 2.33 -15.68
N GLY A 137 12.28 3.10 -14.69
CA GLY A 137 11.88 4.48 -14.45
C GLY A 137 10.53 4.61 -13.72
N PRO A 138 10.27 5.80 -13.14
CA PRO A 138 9.03 6.08 -12.42
C PRO A 138 7.75 5.86 -13.24
N ALA A 139 7.79 6.20 -14.54
CA ALA A 139 6.66 6.06 -15.44
C ALA A 139 6.18 4.61 -15.62
N ARG A 140 7.05 3.61 -15.41
CA ARG A 140 6.64 2.20 -15.43
C ARG A 140 5.87 1.83 -14.16
N VAL A 141 6.32 2.31 -13.00
CA VAL A 141 5.63 2.09 -11.71
C VAL A 141 4.28 2.80 -11.71
N GLN A 142 4.21 4.04 -12.19
CA GLN A 142 2.97 4.79 -12.33
C GLN A 142 1.96 4.05 -13.21
N ARG A 143 2.40 3.56 -14.38
CA ARG A 143 1.53 2.76 -15.26
C ARG A 143 0.98 1.53 -14.58
N LEU A 144 1.82 0.74 -13.93
CA LEU A 144 1.37 -0.46 -13.20
C LEU A 144 0.33 -0.10 -12.13
N ALA A 145 0.59 0.91 -11.32
CA ALA A 145 -0.36 1.36 -10.30
C ALA A 145 -1.69 1.83 -10.92
N SER A 146 -1.64 2.60 -12.00
CA SER A 146 -2.84 3.06 -12.73
C SER A 146 -3.60 1.91 -13.40
N GLU A 147 -2.93 0.93 -14.00
CA GLU A 147 -3.56 -0.25 -14.60
C GLU A 147 -4.32 -1.07 -13.54
N LEU A 148 -3.69 -1.33 -12.38
CA LEU A 148 -4.36 -1.96 -11.24
C LEU A 148 -5.58 -1.15 -10.77
N ALA A 149 -5.46 0.17 -10.70
CA ALA A 149 -6.54 1.07 -10.31
C ALA A 149 -7.74 1.04 -11.29
N THR A 150 -7.52 0.79 -12.58
CA THR A 150 -8.62 0.69 -13.55
C THR A 150 -9.46 -0.58 -13.34
N ILE A 151 -8.84 -1.67 -12.86
CA ILE A 151 -9.46 -2.98 -12.66
C ILE A 151 -10.19 -3.06 -11.32
N LEU A 152 -9.59 -2.47 -10.28
CA LEU A 152 -10.07 -2.57 -8.91
C LEU A 152 -11.09 -1.46 -8.62
N PRO A 153 -12.27 -1.78 -8.06
CA PRO A 153 -13.23 -0.77 -7.62
C PRO A 153 -12.79 -0.23 -6.26
N PHE A 154 -11.68 0.50 -6.20
CA PHE A 154 -11.12 1.03 -4.95
C PHE A 154 -11.93 2.23 -4.41
N ASP A 155 -11.92 2.37 -3.09
CA ASP A 155 -12.40 3.57 -2.39
C ASP A 155 -11.24 4.49 -2.02
N SER A 156 -10.09 3.90 -1.68
CA SER A 156 -8.80 4.58 -1.55
C SER A 156 -7.64 3.66 -1.93
N GLY A 157 -6.48 4.24 -2.20
CA GLY A 157 -5.25 3.50 -2.46
C GLY A 157 -4.05 4.41 -2.56
N HIS A 158 -2.87 3.82 -2.65
CA HIS A 158 -1.62 4.57 -2.72
C HIS A 158 -0.50 3.77 -3.37
N ALA A 159 0.52 4.48 -3.86
CA ALA A 159 1.78 3.89 -4.27
C ALA A 159 2.96 4.79 -3.91
N GLY A 160 4.10 4.19 -3.58
CA GLY A 160 5.32 4.92 -3.26
C GLY A 160 6.40 4.04 -2.64
N LEU A 161 7.48 4.68 -2.22
CA LEU A 161 8.53 4.02 -1.44
C LEU A 161 7.96 3.54 -0.11
N ALA A 162 8.40 2.37 0.34
CA ALA A 162 7.93 1.76 1.57
C ALA A 162 9.05 0.95 2.25
N PHE A 163 8.95 0.80 3.56
CA PHE A 163 9.76 -0.12 4.34
C PHE A 163 9.13 -1.51 4.32
N HIS A 164 9.79 -2.49 3.71
CA HIS A 164 9.41 -3.88 3.82
C HIS A 164 10.11 -4.48 5.03
N ALA A 165 9.39 -4.77 6.12
CA ALA A 165 10.00 -5.12 7.40
C ALA A 165 9.27 -6.23 8.14
N LEU A 166 10.02 -7.17 8.71
CA LEU A 166 9.51 -8.08 9.75
C LEU A 166 9.43 -7.34 11.10
N SER A 167 8.52 -6.36 11.19
CA SER A 167 8.40 -5.40 12.29
C SER A 167 8.11 -6.03 13.67
N GLN A 168 7.68 -7.30 13.69
CA GLN A 168 7.47 -8.06 14.92
C GLN A 168 8.79 -8.44 15.64
N LEU A 169 9.93 -8.36 14.94
CA LEU A 169 11.24 -8.63 15.51
C LEU A 169 11.78 -7.37 16.20
N SER A 170 12.10 -7.45 17.50
CA SER A 170 12.44 -6.28 18.33
C SER A 170 13.53 -5.37 17.73
N GLY A 171 14.65 -5.93 17.26
CA GLY A 171 15.74 -5.15 16.67
C GLY A 171 15.41 -4.53 15.31
N VAL A 172 14.45 -5.12 14.58
CA VAL A 172 13.96 -4.58 13.30
C VAL A 172 13.07 -3.37 13.56
N ARG A 173 12.19 -3.46 14.56
CA ARG A 173 11.31 -2.36 14.94
C ARG A 173 12.10 -1.11 15.32
N GLU A 174 13.11 -1.23 16.17
CA GLU A 174 13.96 -0.10 16.56
C GLU A 174 14.65 0.55 15.37
N ARG A 175 15.16 -0.26 14.44
CA ARG A 175 15.77 0.26 13.22
C ARG A 175 14.75 0.96 12.31
N LEU A 176 13.57 0.36 12.12
CA LEU A 176 12.48 0.95 11.34
C LEU A 176 12.06 2.32 11.90
N GLU A 177 11.99 2.45 13.23
CA GLU A 177 11.67 3.71 13.91
C GLU A 177 12.70 4.81 13.63
N GLN A 178 13.99 4.47 13.56
CA GLN A 178 15.06 5.41 13.20
C GLN A 178 14.94 5.86 11.74
N GLU A 179 14.75 4.90 10.83
CA GLU A 179 14.70 5.17 9.39
C GLU A 179 13.46 5.99 9.00
N ARG A 180 12.29 5.71 9.59
CA ARG A 180 11.06 6.44 9.25
C ARG A 180 11.12 7.93 9.64
N ILE A 181 11.87 8.28 10.69
CA ILE A 181 12.10 9.68 11.09
C ILE A 181 12.96 10.41 10.05
N LEU A 182 13.94 9.70 9.46
CA LEU A 182 14.80 10.24 8.41
C LEU A 182 14.06 10.41 7.09
N TYR A 183 13.21 9.44 6.74
CA TYR A 183 12.58 9.32 5.43
C TYR A 183 11.04 9.37 5.51
N PRO A 184 10.44 10.55 5.76
CA PRO A 184 8.99 10.69 5.95
C PRO A 184 8.16 10.38 4.69
N GLY A 185 8.76 10.40 3.50
CA GLY A 185 8.11 10.03 2.25
C GLY A 185 7.94 8.53 2.06
N MET A 186 8.61 7.71 2.87
CA MET A 186 8.47 6.26 2.84
C MET A 186 7.28 5.78 3.69
N ASP A 187 6.51 4.84 3.16
CA ASP A 187 5.41 4.20 3.88
C ASP A 187 5.91 3.16 4.89
N VAL A 188 5.20 3.04 6.01
CA VAL A 188 5.28 1.88 6.90
C VAL A 188 3.97 1.13 6.73
N PRO A 189 3.94 0.04 5.95
CA PRO A 189 2.73 -0.76 5.72
C PRO A 189 2.06 -1.20 7.03
N ASP A 190 0.73 -1.26 7.02
CA ASP A 190 -0.07 -1.67 8.17
C ASP A 190 -1.02 -2.78 7.74
N GLU A 191 -0.68 -3.99 8.15
CA GLU A 191 -1.43 -5.22 7.89
C GLU A 191 -2.84 -5.19 8.50
N ASP A 192 -3.08 -4.34 9.51
CA ASP A 192 -4.37 -4.17 10.17
C ASP A 192 -5.25 -3.12 9.49
N ALA A 193 -4.75 -2.32 8.53
CA ALA A 193 -5.52 -1.27 7.87
C ALA A 193 -6.85 -1.78 7.29
N SER A 194 -6.87 -3.03 6.83
CA SER A 194 -8.07 -3.67 6.29
C SER A 194 -9.23 -3.80 7.28
N ARG A 195 -8.98 -3.61 8.57
CA ARG A 195 -9.98 -3.77 9.64
C ARG A 195 -10.63 -2.46 10.06
N TYR A 196 -9.99 -1.33 9.76
CA TYR A 196 -10.36 -0.06 10.36
C TYR A 196 -10.41 1.14 9.39
N LEU A 197 -9.97 0.96 8.14
CA LEU A 197 -9.87 2.07 7.19
C LEU A 197 -11.24 2.55 6.68
N GLY A 198 -12.21 1.65 6.50
CA GLY A 198 -13.50 1.97 5.88
C GLY A 198 -13.32 2.70 4.55
N THR A 199 -13.99 3.84 4.40
CA THR A 199 -13.91 4.72 3.21
C THR A 199 -12.86 5.83 3.31
N ARG A 200 -12.01 5.80 4.35
CA ARG A 200 -10.99 6.84 4.62
C ARG A 200 -9.72 6.61 3.80
N VAL A 201 -8.80 7.58 3.88
CA VAL A 201 -7.46 7.54 3.26
C VAL A 201 -6.41 7.19 4.32
N ARG A 202 -5.49 6.30 3.98
CA ARG A 202 -4.48 5.79 4.92
C ARG A 202 -3.41 6.82 5.29
N GLY A 203 -2.99 7.64 4.34
CA GLY A 203 -1.89 8.57 4.49
C GLY A 203 -1.56 9.24 3.16
N ILE A 204 -0.48 10.03 3.17
CA ILE A 204 0.04 10.68 1.96
C ILE A 204 1.26 9.94 1.46
N HIS A 205 1.22 9.60 0.18
CA HIS A 205 2.28 8.87 -0.54
C HIS A 205 2.60 9.56 -1.86
N TRP A 206 3.54 9.00 -2.63
CA TRP A 206 3.89 9.56 -3.94
C TRP A 206 2.69 9.61 -4.91
N MET A 207 1.93 8.51 -4.99
CA MET A 207 0.66 8.43 -5.69
C MET A 207 -0.45 8.16 -4.69
N ASN A 208 -1.55 8.90 -4.77
CA ASN A 208 -2.73 8.71 -3.92
C ASN A 208 -3.94 8.53 -4.82
N PHE A 209 -4.67 7.44 -4.64
CA PHE A 209 -5.85 7.09 -5.41
C PHE A 209 -7.09 7.39 -4.57
N LEU A 210 -7.95 8.28 -5.07
CA LEU A 210 -9.17 8.70 -4.38
C LEU A 210 -10.39 8.18 -5.13
N GLY A 211 -11.20 7.42 -4.42
CA GLY A 211 -12.49 6.92 -4.90
C GLY A 211 -13.67 7.81 -4.55
N PRO A 212 -14.89 7.38 -4.90
CA PRO A 212 -16.10 8.19 -4.77
C PRO A 212 -16.34 8.77 -3.37
N PRO A 213 -16.10 8.05 -2.25
CA PRO A 213 -16.39 8.60 -0.92
C PRO A 213 -15.64 9.89 -0.61
N VAL A 214 -14.36 9.98 -0.98
CA VAL A 214 -13.52 11.16 -0.69
C VAL A 214 -13.55 12.14 -1.86
N LEU A 215 -13.44 11.65 -3.10
CA LEU A 215 -13.38 12.50 -4.27
C LEU A 215 -14.70 13.25 -4.52
N GLY A 216 -15.84 12.65 -4.18
CA GLY A 216 -17.15 13.28 -4.26
C GLY A 216 -17.27 14.49 -3.35
N GLU A 217 -16.83 14.37 -2.09
CA GLU A 217 -16.82 15.47 -1.12
C GLU A 217 -15.83 16.59 -1.50
N LEU A 218 -14.76 16.25 -2.23
CA LEU A 218 -13.81 17.21 -2.80
C LEU A 218 -14.33 17.93 -4.05
N GLY A 219 -15.50 17.56 -4.57
CA GLY A 219 -16.10 18.15 -5.76
C GLY A 219 -15.55 17.59 -7.08
N GLY A 220 -14.93 16.41 -7.06
CA GLY A 220 -14.39 15.75 -8.25
C GLY A 220 -12.94 16.12 -8.58
N ALA A 221 -12.41 15.50 -9.64
CA ALA A 221 -11.00 15.64 -10.04
C ALA A 221 -10.60 17.07 -10.43
N GLU A 222 -11.48 17.81 -11.09
CA GLU A 222 -11.22 19.20 -11.50
C GLU A 222 -11.14 20.15 -10.30
N ALA A 223 -12.08 20.05 -9.36
CA ALA A 223 -12.07 20.83 -8.13
C ALA A 223 -10.84 20.50 -7.27
N LEU A 224 -10.48 19.21 -7.18
CA LEU A 224 -9.26 18.78 -6.52
C LEU A 224 -8.01 19.38 -7.19
N ARG A 225 -7.91 19.34 -8.52
CA ARG A 225 -6.79 19.93 -9.26
C ARG A 225 -6.67 21.43 -9.00
N ALA A 226 -7.78 22.15 -8.94
CA ALA A 226 -7.78 23.60 -8.69
C ALA A 226 -7.30 23.98 -7.28
N ARG A 227 -7.35 23.05 -6.31
CA ARG A 227 -6.93 23.28 -4.92
C ARG A 227 -5.45 22.96 -4.65
N LEU A 228 -4.78 22.25 -5.56
CA LEU A 228 -3.37 21.87 -5.44
C LEU A 228 -2.52 22.81 -6.30
N THR A 229 -1.54 23.47 -5.70
CA THR A 229 -0.74 24.51 -6.33
C THR A 229 0.73 24.16 -6.46
N HIS A 230 1.21 23.12 -5.75
CA HIS A 230 2.60 22.75 -5.77
C HIS A 230 3.05 22.31 -7.19
N PRO A 231 4.16 22.86 -7.73
CA PRO A 231 4.69 22.44 -9.02
C PRO A 231 4.98 20.93 -9.07
N GLY A 232 4.62 20.29 -10.18
CA GLY A 232 4.82 18.84 -10.35
C GLY A 232 3.76 17.95 -9.70
N THR A 233 2.82 18.51 -8.92
CA THR A 233 1.62 17.78 -8.50
C THR A 233 0.66 17.66 -9.67
N THR A 234 0.26 16.44 -10.01
CA THR A 234 -0.71 16.19 -11.07
C THR A 234 -1.95 15.48 -10.52
N VAL A 235 -3.11 15.78 -11.10
CA VAL A 235 -4.37 15.11 -10.80
C VAL A 235 -4.94 14.56 -12.10
N GLN A 236 -5.07 13.24 -12.20
CA GLN A 236 -5.56 12.55 -13.40
C GLN A 236 -6.87 11.81 -13.08
N PRO A 237 -7.95 12.05 -13.82
CA PRO A 237 -9.18 11.28 -13.68
C PRO A 237 -8.96 9.80 -14.08
N LEU A 238 -9.55 8.89 -13.31
CA LEU A 238 -9.58 7.45 -13.56
C LEU A 238 -11.03 7.01 -13.77
N GLY A 239 -11.59 7.34 -14.93
CA GLY A 239 -13.02 7.20 -15.19
C GLY A 239 -13.80 8.40 -14.69
N LYS A 240 -15.03 8.17 -14.18
CA LYS A 240 -15.98 9.25 -13.85
C LYS A 240 -15.85 9.79 -12.43
N ASP A 241 -15.54 8.93 -11.47
CA ASP A 241 -15.73 9.14 -10.04
C ASP A 241 -14.48 8.80 -9.21
N ARG A 242 -13.35 8.57 -9.89
CA ARG A 242 -12.06 8.25 -9.28
C ARG A 242 -10.96 9.11 -9.88
N ALA A 243 -9.90 9.33 -9.13
CA ALA A 243 -8.74 10.09 -9.59
C ALA A 243 -7.46 9.60 -8.91
N VAL A 244 -6.32 9.87 -9.54
CA VAL A 244 -5.00 9.72 -8.94
C VAL A 244 -4.32 11.07 -8.84
N ILE A 245 -3.73 11.34 -7.68
CA ILE A 245 -2.84 12.47 -7.42
C ILE A 245 -1.42 11.94 -7.41
N THR A 246 -0.53 12.53 -8.19
CA THR A 246 0.89 12.15 -8.24
C THR A 246 1.75 13.35 -7.83
N LEU A 247 2.60 13.16 -6.82
CA LEU A 247 3.43 14.20 -6.22
C LEU A 247 4.84 14.17 -6.83
N GLY A 248 5.00 14.86 -7.97
CA GLY A 248 6.26 14.90 -8.71
C GLY A 248 6.51 13.66 -9.59
N ASP A 249 7.56 13.74 -10.42
CA ASP A 249 7.81 12.76 -11.48
C ASP A 249 8.32 11.40 -10.95
N ALA A 250 8.82 11.35 -9.71
CA ALA A 250 9.39 10.17 -9.07
C ALA A 250 9.08 10.19 -7.57
N PRO A 251 9.04 9.02 -6.90
CA PRO A 251 8.79 9.00 -5.46
C PRO A 251 9.97 9.63 -4.73
N ASP A 252 9.69 10.54 -3.80
CA ASP A 252 10.69 11.15 -2.93
C ASP A 252 10.53 10.61 -1.51
N ALA A 253 11.62 10.06 -0.96
CA ALA A 253 11.67 9.57 0.42
C ALA A 253 11.70 10.71 1.44
N GLY A 254 12.03 11.93 1.01
CA GLY A 254 12.46 12.99 1.92
C GLY A 254 13.86 12.70 2.45
N ASP A 255 14.38 13.62 3.26
CA ASP A 255 15.55 13.40 4.10
C ASP A 255 15.59 14.53 5.12
N THR A 256 15.16 14.24 6.35
CA THR A 256 15.08 15.26 7.40
C THR A 256 16.45 15.74 7.85
N SER A 257 17.51 14.94 7.67
CA SER A 257 18.89 15.34 7.96
C SER A 257 19.41 16.41 6.98
N GLN A 258 18.86 16.41 5.75
CA GLN A 258 19.19 17.38 4.70
C GLN A 258 18.16 18.51 4.57
N GLY A 259 17.17 18.56 5.46
CA GLY A 259 16.07 19.52 5.38
C GLY A 259 15.15 19.33 4.16
N ASN A 260 15.15 18.14 3.52
CA ASN A 260 14.14 17.82 2.52
C ASN A 260 12.83 17.45 3.22
N VAL A 261 11.94 18.42 3.25
CA VAL A 261 10.71 18.34 4.03
C VAL A 261 9.47 17.98 3.19
N LEU A 262 9.59 17.67 1.90
CA LEU A 262 8.46 17.22 1.06
C LEU A 262 7.23 18.18 1.02
N PRO A 263 7.38 19.41 0.51
CA PRO A 263 6.30 20.41 0.48
C PRO A 263 5.02 19.97 -0.26
N ALA A 264 5.13 19.23 -1.38
CA ALA A 264 3.97 18.68 -2.09
C ALA A 264 3.15 17.70 -1.23
N TYR A 265 3.83 16.90 -0.41
CA TYR A 265 3.20 15.93 0.49
C TYR A 265 2.46 16.66 1.61
N ARG A 266 3.03 17.76 2.13
CA ARG A 266 2.35 18.62 3.13
C ARG A 266 1.13 19.34 2.56
N GLU A 267 1.21 19.86 1.34
CA GLU A 267 0.05 20.48 0.70
C GLU A 267 -1.12 19.49 0.61
N LEU A 268 -0.85 18.28 0.09
CA LEU A 268 -1.89 17.25 -0.03
C LEU A 268 -2.38 16.77 1.34
N ALA A 269 -1.49 16.64 2.34
CA ALA A 269 -1.87 16.25 3.70
C ALA A 269 -2.86 17.24 4.31
N ARG A 270 -2.59 18.56 4.23
CA ARG A 270 -3.51 19.59 4.75
C ARG A 270 -4.84 19.57 4.02
N LEU A 271 -4.82 19.32 2.72
CA LEU A 271 -6.04 19.19 1.93
C LEU A 271 -6.88 17.99 2.36
N LEU A 272 -6.23 16.84 2.60
CA LEU A 272 -6.89 15.58 2.90
C LEU A 272 -7.10 15.30 4.40
N GLU A 273 -6.63 16.17 5.30
CA GLU A 273 -6.71 15.99 6.76
C GLU A 273 -8.08 15.51 7.25
N PRO A 274 -9.23 16.04 6.77
CA PRO A 274 -10.55 15.58 7.22
C PRO A 274 -10.86 14.12 6.88
N TRP A 275 -10.18 13.53 5.89
CA TRP A 275 -10.41 12.17 5.39
C TRP A 275 -9.30 11.18 5.73
N LEU A 276 -8.21 11.64 6.35
CA LEU A 276 -7.15 10.75 6.83
C LEU A 276 -7.68 9.90 8.00
N THR A 277 -7.32 8.63 8.02
CA THR A 277 -7.57 7.75 9.16
C THR A 277 -6.40 7.82 10.15
N SER A 278 -6.70 7.49 11.40
CA SER A 278 -5.70 7.21 12.42
C SER A 278 -6.02 5.87 13.05
N ARG A 279 -4.99 5.03 13.19
CA ARG A 279 -5.10 3.75 13.91
C ARG A 279 -5.44 3.94 15.37
N GLU A 280 -5.08 5.07 15.96
CA GLU A 280 -5.45 5.37 17.34
C GLU A 280 -6.93 5.70 17.50
N ALA A 281 -7.53 6.39 16.52
CA ALA A 281 -8.97 6.65 16.52
C ALA A 281 -9.78 5.35 16.53
N THR A 282 -9.21 4.26 16.01
CA THR A 282 -9.85 2.95 15.92
C THR A 282 -9.39 1.97 17.01
N ARG A 283 -8.32 2.28 17.75
CA ARG A 283 -7.82 1.52 18.91
C ARG A 283 -7.34 2.47 20.03
N PRO A 284 -8.26 3.17 20.73
CA PRO A 284 -7.92 4.23 21.68
C PRO A 284 -7.13 3.76 22.91
N PHE A 285 -7.14 2.46 23.23
CA PHE A 285 -6.44 1.91 24.41
C PHE A 285 -4.93 1.65 24.22
N ARG A 286 -4.37 2.05 23.07
CA ARG A 286 -2.92 2.04 22.80
C ARG A 286 -2.47 3.42 22.33
N GLU A 287 -2.57 4.42 23.20
CA GLU A 287 -1.98 5.73 22.94
C GLU A 287 -0.48 5.54 22.67
N ASN A 288 -0.05 5.92 21.47
CA ASN A 288 1.34 5.86 21.05
C ASN A 288 1.67 7.18 20.38
N GLU A 289 2.20 8.14 21.14
CA GLU A 289 2.58 9.45 20.62
C GLU A 289 3.47 9.36 19.36
N ALA A 290 4.34 8.36 19.28
CA ALA A 290 5.18 8.08 18.12
C ALA A 290 4.36 7.64 16.89
N LEU A 291 3.24 6.95 17.07
CA LEU A 291 2.29 6.62 16.01
C LEU A 291 1.52 7.85 15.55
N ARG A 292 0.97 8.66 16.48
CA ARG A 292 0.29 9.92 16.11
C ARG A 292 1.19 10.84 15.30
N ARG A 293 2.42 11.07 15.78
CA ARG A 293 3.41 11.91 15.09
C ARG A 293 3.71 11.40 13.68
N TRP A 294 3.70 10.08 13.47
CA TRP A 294 3.91 9.49 12.17
C TRP A 294 2.73 9.64 11.22
N GLU A 295 1.52 9.37 11.71
CA GLU A 295 0.30 9.54 10.92
C GLU A 295 0.10 11.02 10.54
N ARG A 296 0.53 11.95 11.41
CA ARG A 296 0.46 13.40 11.20
C ARG A 296 1.73 14.06 10.69
N ARG A 297 2.75 13.30 10.26
CA ARG A 297 4.10 13.81 9.91
C ARG A 297 4.16 14.91 8.83
N PHE A 298 3.09 15.09 8.08
CA PHE A 298 2.96 16.13 7.04
C PHE A 298 2.02 17.29 7.41
N LEU A 299 1.34 17.18 8.55
CA LEU A 299 0.45 18.20 9.11
C LEU A 299 1.17 19.05 10.15
N ASP A 300 1.99 18.40 10.98
CA ASP A 300 2.72 18.99 12.08
C ASP A 300 4.18 19.36 11.70
#